data_AF-A0A7C1YQN6-F1
#
_entry.id   AF-A0A7C1YQN6-F1
#
_cell.length_a   1.000
_cell.length_b   1.000
_cell.length_c   1.000
_cell.angle_alpha   90.00
_cell.angle_beta   90.00
_cell.angle_gamma   90.00
#
_symmetry.space_group_name_H-M   'P 1'
#
loop_
_entity.id
_entity.type
_entity.pdbx_description
1 polymer ?
#
loop_
_entity_poly.entity_id
_entity_poly.type
_entity_poly.pdbx_seq_one_letter_code
_entity_poly.pdbx_strand_id
1 'polypeptide(L)' 'MSTIGALNQGLAGIQRGFDGLRRDANQIARANGPDRIDADVARSLVSLSADRAQVEASLKVIEAAGEMVDTIGSLLDVKA' A
#
# COMPACT_ATOMS: atom_id res chain seq x y z
N MET A 1 2.77 9.76 -20.75
CA MET A 1 2.96 10.56 -19.52
C MET A 1 2.10 10.09 -18.33
N SER A 2 0.88 9.55 -18.53
CA SER A 2 -0.02 9.16 -17.41
C SER A 2 0.43 7.91 -16.60
N THR A 3 0.96 6.89 -17.27
CA THR A 3 1.35 5.60 -16.64
C THR A 3 2.57 5.71 -15.73
N ILE A 4 3.58 6.51 -16.12
CA ILE A 4 4.76 6.80 -15.28
C ILE A 4 4.34 7.56 -14.01
N GLY A 5 3.35 8.46 -14.12
CA GLY A 5 2.76 9.15 -12.98
C GLY A 5 2.07 8.18 -12.02
N ALA A 6 1.24 7.26 -12.53
CA ALA A 6 0.57 6.24 -11.75
C ALA A 6 1.55 5.27 -11.05
N LEU A 7 2.62 4.87 -11.74
CA LEU A 7 3.66 4.00 -11.19
C LEU A 7 4.39 4.66 -10.01
N ASN A 8 4.76 5.94 -10.16
CA ASN A 8 5.41 6.71 -9.10
C ASN A 8 4.49 6.90 -7.89
N GLN A 9 3.19 7.15 -8.12
CA GLN A 9 2.21 7.27 -7.04
C GLN A 9 1.98 5.94 -6.31
N GLY A 10 1.92 4.82 -7.05
CA GLY A 10 1.86 3.48 -6.46
C GLY A 10 3.09 3.17 -5.60
N LEU A 11 4.30 3.46 -6.10
CA LEU A 11 5.53 3.23 -5.34
C LEU A 11 5.61 4.08 -4.08
N ALA A 12 5.22 5.36 -4.16
CA ALA A 12 5.14 6.25 -3.00
C ALA A 12 4.06 5.83 -2.00
N GLY A 13 2.96 5.24 -2.47
CA GLY A 13 1.92 4.66 -1.62
C GLY A 13 2.40 3.42 -0.86
N ILE A 14 3.15 2.54 -1.54
CA ILE A 14 3.79 1.36 -0.93
C ILE A 14 4.78 1.79 0.16
N GLN A 15 5.67 2.75 -0.15
CA GLN A 15 6.65 3.24 0.83
C GLN A 15 5.98 3.80 2.08
N ARG A 16 4.96 4.66 1.91
CA ARG A 16 4.21 5.23 3.04
C ARG A 16 3.50 4.17 3.87
N GLY A 17 2.85 3.20 3.22
CA GLY A 17 2.17 2.11 3.90
C GLY A 17 3.14 1.23 4.70
N PHE A 18 4.33 0.93 4.16
CA PHE A 18 5.36 0.18 4.91
C PHE A 18 5.91 0.94 6.12
N ASP A 19 6.09 2.26 6.01
CA ASP A 19 6.55 3.07 7.14
C ASP A 19 5.50 3.16 8.25
N GLY A 20 4.21 3.26 7.88
CA GLY A 20 3.08 3.16 8.79
C GLY A 20 3.01 1.79 9.49
N LEU A 21 3.06 0.71 8.71
CA LEU A 21 3.07 -0.67 9.24
C LEU A 21 4.17 -0.89 10.28
N ARG A 22 5.39 -0.39 10.01
CA ARG A 22 6.52 -0.48 10.95
C ARG A 22 6.28 0.32 12.23
N ARG A 23 5.68 1.50 12.12
CA ARG A 23 5.37 2.35 13.28
C ARG A 23 4.34 1.67 14.17
N ASP A 24 3.26 1.20 13.59
CA ASP A 24 2.13 0.63 14.32
C ASP A 24 2.50 -0.73 14.92
N ALA A 25 3.26 -1.56 14.20
CA ALA A 25 3.80 -2.80 14.74
C ALA A 25 4.72 -2.55 15.95
N ASN A 26 5.56 -1.51 15.90
CA ASN A 26 6.38 -1.12 17.05
C ASN A 26 5.53 -0.63 18.23
N GLN A 27 4.45 0.10 17.97
CA GLN A 27 3.53 0.58 19.00
C GLN A 27 2.82 -0.58 19.70
N ILE A 28 2.34 -1.57 18.93
CA ILE A 28 1.74 -2.81 19.46
C ILE A 28 2.77 -3.60 20.29
N ALA A 29 3.99 -3.78 19.77
CA ALA A 29 5.04 -4.52 20.47
C ALA A 29 5.41 -3.89 21.82
N ARG A 30 5.47 -2.55 21.89
CA ARG A 30 5.74 -1.80 23.12
C ARG A 30 4.58 -1.83 24.11
N ALA A 31 3.36 -1.98 23.63
CA ALA A 31 2.17 -1.99 24.48
C ALA A 31 1.91 -3.35 25.16
N ASN A 32 2.56 -4.43 24.73
CA ASN A 32 2.51 -5.74 25.41
C ASN A 32 3.37 -5.82 26.69
N GLY A 33 3.75 -4.69 27.29
CA GLY A 33 4.35 -4.65 28.62
C GLY A 33 3.32 -4.90 29.74
N PRO A 34 3.75 -5.35 30.93
CA PRO A 34 2.87 -5.89 31.99
C PRO A 34 1.79 -4.95 32.54
N ASP A 35 1.73 -3.68 32.14
CA ASP A 35 0.88 -2.65 32.77
C ASP A 35 -0.12 -1.93 31.85
N ARG A 36 -0.18 -2.19 30.52
CA ARG A 36 -1.03 -1.38 29.62
C ARG A 36 -1.58 -2.12 28.40
N ILE A 37 -2.60 -2.96 28.61
CA ILE A 37 -3.51 -3.32 27.51
C ILE A 37 -4.67 -2.31 27.51
N ASP A 38 -4.32 -1.06 27.21
CA ASP A 38 -5.27 0.05 27.11
C ASP A 38 -5.58 0.36 25.64
N ALA A 39 -6.66 1.11 25.38
CA ALA A 39 -7.26 1.45 24.09
C ALA A 39 -6.28 1.84 22.94
N ASP A 40 -5.02 2.16 23.25
CA ASP A 40 -3.96 2.44 22.29
C ASP A 40 -3.54 1.22 21.46
N VAL A 41 -3.65 -0.01 21.98
CA VAL A 41 -3.36 -1.23 21.20
C VAL A 41 -4.41 -1.43 20.11
N ALA A 42 -5.69 -1.29 20.47
CA ALA A 42 -6.80 -1.43 19.53
C ALA A 42 -6.71 -0.38 18.41
N ARG A 43 -6.38 0.87 18.76
CA ARG A 43 -6.12 1.93 17.77
C ARG A 43 -4.95 1.58 16.85
N SER A 44 -3.84 1.11 17.41
CA SER A 44 -2.65 0.73 16.63
C SER A 44 -2.93 -0.44 15.68
N LEU A 45 -3.76 -1.41 16.08
CA LEU A 45 -4.18 -2.52 15.22
C LEU A 45 -5.07 -2.06 14.05
N VAL A 46 -5.97 -1.10 14.29
CA VAL A 46 -6.82 -0.52 13.24
C VAL A 46 -5.98 0.28 12.25
N SER A 47 -5.05 1.09 12.76
CA SER A 47 -4.10 1.84 11.92
C SER A 47 -3.21 0.89 11.10
N LEU A 48 -2.71 -0.21 11.70
CA LEU A 48 -1.95 -1.24 10.99
C LEU A 48 -2.75 -1.85 9.82
N SER A 49 -4.05 -2.10 10.04
CA SER A 49 -4.95 -2.60 8.99
C SER A 49 -5.15 -1.58 7.87
N ALA A 50 -5.30 -0.30 8.21
CA ALA A 50 -5.42 0.77 7.22
C ALA A 50 -4.14 0.92 6.38
N ASP A 51 -2.97 0.84 7.01
CA ASP A 51 -1.69 0.90 6.30
C ASP A 51 -1.49 -0.29 5.36
N ARG A 52 -1.94 -1.49 5.76
CA ARG A 52 -1.98 -2.66 4.87
C ARG A 52 -2.86 -2.41 3.66
N ALA A 53 -4.08 -1.91 3.86
CA ALA A 53 -5.00 -1.60 2.76
C ALA A 53 -4.41 -0.54 1.80
N GLN A 54 -3.65 0.42 2.33
CA GLN A 54 -2.93 1.41 1.53
C GLN A 54 -1.85 0.78 0.63
N VAL A 55 -1.09 -0.19 1.14
CA VAL A 55 -0.12 -0.94 0.33
C VAL A 55 -0.84 -1.75 -0.76
N GLU A 56 -1.90 -2.47 -0.42
CA GLU A 56 -2.69 -3.28 -1.35
C GLU A 56 -3.32 -2.42 -2.46
N ALA A 57 -3.91 -1.27 -2.11
CA ALA A 57 -4.45 -0.32 -3.09
C ALA A 57 -3.35 0.22 -4.02
N SER A 58 -2.16 0.51 -3.47
CA SER A 58 -1.03 1.01 -4.24
C SER A 58 -0.47 -0.03 -5.21
N LEU A 59 -0.47 -1.31 -4.82
CA LEU A 59 -0.15 -2.43 -5.71
C LEU A 59 -1.18 -2.53 -6.84
N LYS A 60 -2.48 -2.38 -6.54
CA LYS A 60 -3.55 -2.40 -7.55
C LYS A 60 -3.39 -1.29 -8.60
N VAL A 61 -2.92 -0.10 -8.20
CA VAL A 61 -2.62 1.01 -9.12
C VAL A 61 -1.48 0.65 -10.07
N ILE A 62 -0.43 -0.02 -9.57
CA ILE A 62 0.70 -0.47 -10.40
C ILE A 62 0.24 -1.55 -11.38
N GLU A 63 -0.54 -2.53 -10.92
CA GLU A 63 -1.13 -3.57 -11.77
C GLU A 63 -1.97 -2.96 -12.88
N ALA A 64 -2.91 -2.07 -12.54
CA ALA A 64 -3.77 -1.40 -13.52
C ALA A 64 -2.95 -0.57 -14.52
N ALA A 65 -1.88 0.09 -14.07
CA ALA A 65 -0.98 0.82 -14.96
C ALA A 65 -0.24 -0.12 -15.93
N GLY A 66 0.15 -1.32 -15.50
CA GLY A 66 0.73 -2.37 -16.34
C GLY A 66 -0.27 -2.92 -17.35
N GLU A 67 -1.46 -3.30 -16.89
CA GLU A 67 -2.55 -3.80 -17.74
C GLU A 67 -2.95 -2.79 -18.83
N MET A 68 -2.92 -1.49 -18.53
CA MET A 68 -3.16 -0.44 -19.54
C MET A 68 -2.08 -0.43 -20.64
N VAL A 69 -0.81 -0.65 -20.29
CA VAL A 69 0.27 -0.73 -21.29
C VAL A 69 0.09 -1.97 -22.17
N ASP A 70 -0.21 -3.12 -21.56
CA ASP A 70 -0.45 -4.38 -22.29
C ASP A 70 -1.69 -4.31 -23.18
N THR A 71 -2.74 -3.62 -22.73
CA THR A 71 -3.96 -3.42 -23.53
C THR A 71 -3.68 -2.53 -24.74
N ILE A 72 -2.92 -1.44 -24.57
CA ILE A 72 -2.52 -0.59 -25.71
C ILE A 72 -1.59 -1.37 -26.65
N GLY A 73 -0.68 -2.19 -26.11
CA GLY A 73 0.20 -3.07 -26.87
C GLY A 73 -0.59 -4.08 -27.71
N SER A 74 -1.56 -4.78 -27.11
CA SER A 74 -2.40 -5.75 -27.83
C SER A 74 -3.29 -5.09 -28.89
N LEU A 75 -3.81 -3.88 -28.66
CA LEU A 75 -4.53 -3.12 -29.68
C LEU A 75 -3.65 -2.70 -30.87
N LEU A 76 -2.36 -2.46 -30.64
CA LEU A 76 -1.39 -2.15 -31.70
C LEU A 76 -0.97 -3.42 -32.46
N ASP A 77 -0.80 -4.54 -31.76
CA ASP A 77 -0.45 -5.83 -32.35
C ASP A 77 -1.57 -6.35 -33.29
N VAL A 78 -2.84 -6.13 -32.95
CA VAL A 78 -4.00 -6.46 -33.83
C VAL A 78 -4.03 -5.65 -35.14
N LYS A 79 -3.33 -4.52 -35.21
CA LYS A 79 -3.24 -3.69 -36.42
C LYS A 79 -1.99 -3.97 -37.28
N ALA A 80 -1.02 -4.74 -36.78
CA ALA A 80 0.19 -5.13 -37.52
C ALA A 80 -0.07 -6.38 -38.38
#